data_AF-A0A9P5VTS4-F1
#
_entry.id   AF-A0A9P5VTS4-F1
#
_cell.length_a   1.000
_cell.length_b   1.000
_cell.length_c   1.000
_cell.angle_alpha   90.00
_cell.angle_beta   90.00
_cell.angle_gamma   90.00
#
_symmetry.space_group_name_H-M   'P 1'
#
loop_
_entity.id
_entity.type
_entity.pdbx_description
1 polymer ?
#
loop_
_entity_poly.entity_id
_entity_poly.type
_entity_poly.pdbx_seq_one_letter_code
_entity_poly.pdbx_strand_id
1 'polypeptide(L)'
;MDGSAFTYFAPYLNNDALDSTGILHDYQTFMSALERLYGNKNKIRAIETKLMQLRQSGDMADYITQFQTLSAQLRWNEEALVARFKEGLSAPAKKALTGWWDTLFSLGDCHEAYQVLGDRDE
;
A
#
# COMPACT_ATOMS: atom_id res chain seq x y z
N MET A 1 4.71 24.66 -11.91
CA MET A 1 4.79 23.45 -11.06
C MET A 1 4.57 23.93 -9.64
N ASP A 2 3.34 24.30 -9.30
CA ASP A 2 3.03 24.93 -8.00
C ASP A 2 2.43 23.85 -7.10
N GLY A 3 3.31 23.05 -6.52
CA GLY A 3 2.93 22.08 -5.50
C GLY A 3 2.57 22.84 -4.22
N SER A 4 1.51 22.40 -3.54
CA SER A 4 0.99 22.97 -2.27
C SER A 4 2.04 23.19 -1.16
N ALA A 5 3.23 22.59 -1.27
CA ALA A 5 4.36 22.80 -0.37
C ALA A 5 4.97 24.19 -0.59
N PHE A 6 5.19 24.56 -1.84
CA PHE A 6 5.77 25.85 -2.20
C PHE A 6 4.87 26.99 -1.75
N THR A 7 3.56 26.91 -1.98
CA THR A 7 2.59 27.91 -1.49
C THR A 7 2.59 28.04 0.04
N TYR A 8 2.80 26.93 0.76
CA TYR A 8 2.86 26.94 2.22
C TYR A 8 4.13 27.62 2.75
N PHE A 9 5.27 27.40 2.10
CA PHE A 9 6.56 27.97 2.53
C PHE A 9 6.88 29.34 1.89
N ALA A 10 6.24 29.69 0.77
CA ALA A 10 6.44 30.93 0.03
C ALA A 10 6.45 32.21 0.90
N PRO A 11 5.49 32.44 1.82
CA PRO A 11 5.51 33.66 2.62
C PRO A 11 6.71 33.75 3.58
N TYR A 12 7.24 32.61 4.05
CA TYR A 12 8.43 32.58 4.89
C TYR A 12 9.72 32.75 4.06
N LEU A 13 9.74 32.23 2.82
CA LEU A 13 10.88 32.35 1.89
C LEU A 13 11.02 33.76 1.30
N ASN A 14 9.90 34.44 1.06
CA ASN A 14 9.87 35.80 0.52
C ASN A 14 10.00 36.88 1.61
N ASN A 15 10.14 36.48 2.88
CA ASN A 15 10.21 37.38 4.04
C ASN A 15 8.91 38.20 4.26
N ASP A 16 7.80 37.76 3.64
CA ASP A 16 6.46 38.34 3.81
C ASP A 16 5.82 37.93 5.15
N ALA A 17 6.34 36.86 5.78
CA ALA A 17 5.95 36.40 7.11
C ALA A 17 7.19 36.08 7.97
N LEU A 18 7.17 36.53 9.23
CA LEU A 18 8.18 36.15 10.23
C LEU A 18 8.06 34.66 10.56
N ASP A 19 9.17 33.91 10.44
CA ASP A 19 9.25 32.52 10.90
C ASP A 19 9.40 32.47 12.44
N SER A 20 8.33 32.83 13.15
CA SER A 20 8.27 32.79 14.61
C SER A 20 8.36 31.36 15.18
N THR A 21 8.21 30.35 14.33
CA THR A 21 8.24 28.92 14.68
C THR A 21 9.58 28.24 14.43
N GLY A 22 10.53 28.91 13.77
CA GLY A 22 11.83 28.35 13.40
C GLY A 22 11.75 27.23 12.36
N ILE A 23 10.67 27.16 11.57
CA ILE A 23 10.44 26.12 10.56
C ILE A 23 11.52 26.15 9.47
N LEU A 24 12.10 27.31 9.15
CA LEU A 24 13.18 27.46 8.16
C LEU A 24 14.58 27.37 8.79
N HIS A 25 14.67 27.50 10.11
CA HIS A 25 15.94 27.53 10.84
C HIS A 25 16.28 26.19 11.51
N ASP A 26 15.29 25.32 11.74
CA ASP A 26 15.48 23.98 12.30
C ASP A 26 15.06 22.89 11.31
N TYR A 27 16.05 22.10 10.88
CA TYR A 27 15.85 21.04 9.88
C TYR A 27 14.82 19.98 10.33
N GLN A 28 14.76 19.68 11.62
CA GLN A 28 13.86 18.65 12.15
C GLN A 28 12.40 19.15 12.18
N THR A 29 12.21 20.43 12.47
CA THR A 29 10.92 21.14 12.43
C THR A 29 10.44 21.31 10.98
N PHE A 30 11.34 21.64 10.06
CA PHE A 30 11.06 21.67 8.63
C PHE A 30 10.55 20.32 8.12
N MET A 31 11.30 19.24 8.38
CA MET A 31 10.95 17.90 7.95
C MET A 31 9.65 17.41 8.60
N SER A 32 9.39 17.77 9.86
CA SER A 32 8.13 17.45 10.54
C SER A 32 6.93 18.18 9.92
N ALA A 33 7.09 19.45 9.54
CA ALA A 33 6.05 20.20 8.83
C ALA A 33 5.78 19.62 7.44
N LEU A 34 6.85 19.20 6.75
CA LEU A 34 6.78 18.57 5.43
C LEU A 34 6.14 17.17 5.50
N GLU A 35 6.45 16.38 6.53
CA GLU A 35 5.79 15.11 6.83
C GLU A 35 4.33 15.28 7.29
N ARG A 36 3.99 16.37 7.98
CA ARG A 36 2.58 16.72 8.27
C ARG A 36 1.80 17.06 7.01
N LEU A 37 2.42 17.81 6.08
CA LEU A 37 1.80 18.21 4.82
C LEU A 37 1.69 17.04 3.82
N TYR A 38 2.68 16.15 3.77
CA TYR A 38 2.80 15.11 2.73
C TYR A 38 3.07 13.69 3.22
N GLY A 39 3.60 13.53 4.43
CA GLY A 39 4.20 12.29 4.92
C GLY A 39 3.21 11.13 5.01
N ASN A 40 1.96 11.37 5.40
CA ASN A 40 1.00 10.26 5.55
C ASN A 40 0.28 9.90 4.23
N LYS A 41 -0.08 10.90 3.41
CA LYS A 41 -0.75 10.67 2.12
C LYS A 41 0.16 10.04 1.07
N ASN A 42 1.43 10.43 1.03
CA ASN A 42 2.38 9.84 0.08
C ASN A 42 2.75 8.41 0.45
N LYS A 43 2.87 8.11 1.76
CA LYS A 43 3.13 6.73 2.24
C LYS A 43 1.98 5.79 1.89
N ILE A 44 0.72 6.18 2.17
CA ILE A 44 -0.46 5.38 1.79
C ILE A 44 -0.52 5.19 0.27
N ARG A 45 -0.39 6.26 -0.52
CA ARG A 45 -0.38 6.14 -1.99
C ARG A 45 0.73 5.25 -2.53
N ALA A 46 1.91 5.27 -1.92
CA ALA A 46 3.01 4.39 -2.30
C ALA A 46 2.69 2.92 -1.99
N ILE A 47 2.04 2.64 -0.85
CA ILE A 47 1.57 1.29 -0.49
C ILE A 47 0.46 0.84 -1.44
N GLU A 48 -0.51 1.69 -1.75
CA GLU A 48 -1.56 1.41 -2.74
C GLU A 48 -0.96 1.10 -4.10
N THR A 49 -0.02 1.91 -4.57
CA THR A 49 0.69 1.69 -5.84
C THR A 49 1.44 0.36 -5.83
N LYS A 50 2.15 0.03 -4.74
CA LYS A 50 2.83 -1.26 -4.59
C LYS A 50 1.83 -2.42 -4.63
N LEU A 51 0.70 -2.33 -3.94
CA LEU A 51 -0.35 -3.36 -3.99
C LEU A 51 -0.95 -3.50 -5.40
N MET A 52 -1.15 -2.38 -6.10
CA MET A 52 -1.62 -2.33 -7.49
C MET A 52 -0.60 -2.84 -8.53
N GLN A 53 0.67 -2.94 -8.15
CA GLN A 53 1.73 -3.51 -9.00
C GLN A 53 2.13 -4.91 -8.57
N LEU A 54 1.72 -5.36 -7.39
CA LEU A 54 2.05 -6.69 -6.87
C LEU A 54 1.43 -7.76 -7.79
N ARG A 55 2.32 -8.61 -8.32
CA ARG A 55 2.02 -9.79 -9.13
C ARG A 55 2.73 -10.97 -8.52
N GLN A 56 2.11 -12.14 -8.57
CA GLN A 56 2.78 -13.38 -8.20
C GLN A 56 3.85 -13.71 -9.25
N SER A 57 5.12 -13.49 -8.91
CA SER A 57 6.27 -13.79 -9.78
C SER A 57 7.09 -15.01 -9.34
N GLY A 58 6.63 -15.75 -8.32
CA GLY A 58 7.31 -16.91 -7.76
C GLY A 58 6.40 -17.67 -6.80
N ASP A 59 6.92 -18.00 -5.62
CA ASP A 59 6.16 -18.70 -4.58
C ASP A 59 4.90 -17.90 -4.19
N MET A 60 3.80 -18.64 -4.06
CA MET A 60 2.52 -18.11 -3.63
C MET A 60 2.57 -17.67 -2.17
N ALA A 61 3.32 -18.35 -1.31
CA ALA A 61 3.48 -17.97 0.09
C ALA A 61 4.11 -16.57 0.24
N ASP A 62 5.15 -16.29 -0.56
CA ASP A 62 5.78 -14.97 -0.63
C ASP A 62 4.80 -13.89 -1.11
N TYR A 63 4.00 -14.21 -2.14
CA TYR A 63 2.98 -13.31 -2.66
C TYR A 63 1.92 -12.98 -1.61
N ILE A 64 1.37 -13.99 -0.92
CA ILE A 64 0.36 -13.82 0.14
C ILE A 64 0.92 -12.96 1.28
N THR A 65 2.14 -13.25 1.73
CA THR A 65 2.80 -12.52 2.82
C THR A 65 2.98 -11.03 2.47
N GLN A 66 3.46 -10.74 1.25
CA GLN A 66 3.59 -9.36 0.77
C GLN A 66 2.23 -8.68 0.62
N PHE A 67 1.23 -9.39 0.11
CA PHE A 67 -0.13 -8.86 -0.04
C PHE A 67 -0.73 -8.49 1.32
N GLN A 68 -0.67 -9.39 2.30
CA GLN A 68 -1.15 -9.16 3.67
C GLN A 68 -0.45 -7.99 4.36
N THR A 69 0.87 -7.89 4.20
CA THR A 69 1.66 -6.80 4.78
C THR A 69 1.26 -5.43 4.21
N LEU A 70 1.02 -5.36 2.90
CA LEU A 70 0.59 -4.14 2.24
C LEU A 70 -0.88 -3.83 2.55
N SER A 71 -1.77 -4.82 2.54
CA SER A 71 -3.19 -4.63 2.80
C SER A 71 -3.47 -4.23 4.25
N ALA A 72 -2.70 -4.73 5.23
CA ALA A 72 -2.86 -4.36 6.63
C ALA A 72 -2.62 -2.86 6.91
N GLN A 73 -1.86 -2.20 6.04
CA GLN A 73 -1.59 -0.76 6.11
C GLN A 73 -2.64 0.08 5.35
N LEU A 74 -3.55 -0.57 4.60
CA LEU A 74 -4.60 0.07 3.83
C LEU A 74 -5.95 -0.12 4.51
N ARG A 75 -6.85 0.85 4.33
CA ARG A 75 -8.24 0.80 4.83
C ARG A 75 -9.24 0.32 3.77
N TRP A 76 -8.78 -0.51 2.83
CA TRP A 76 -9.63 -1.04 1.77
C TRP A 76 -10.61 -2.06 2.36
N ASN A 77 -11.80 -2.15 1.78
CA ASN A 77 -12.77 -3.19 2.15
C ASN A 77 -12.31 -4.57 1.62
N GLU A 78 -12.82 -5.62 2.23
CA GLU A 78 -12.43 -7.00 1.90
C GLU A 78 -12.73 -7.36 0.44
N GLU A 79 -13.85 -6.91 -0.12
CA GLU A 79 -14.19 -7.16 -1.53
C GLU A 79 -13.14 -6.58 -2.49
N ALA A 80 -12.64 -5.36 -2.23
CA ALA A 80 -11.60 -4.75 -3.04
C ALA A 80 -10.27 -5.50 -2.88
N LEU A 81 -9.94 -5.94 -1.67
CA LEU A 81 -8.73 -6.73 -1.41
C LEU A 81 -8.80 -8.09 -2.11
N VAL A 82 -9.92 -8.79 -2.06
CA VAL A 82 -10.10 -10.09 -2.71
C VAL A 82 -10.07 -9.95 -4.24
N ALA A 83 -10.75 -8.95 -4.80
CA ALA A 83 -10.70 -8.68 -6.23
C ALA A 83 -9.25 -8.41 -6.67
N ARG A 84 -8.53 -7.58 -5.90
CA ARG A 84 -7.14 -7.24 -6.17
C ARG A 84 -6.19 -8.42 -6.04
N PHE A 85 -6.42 -9.28 -5.05
CA PHE A 85 -5.69 -10.53 -4.86
C PHE A 85 -5.89 -11.44 -6.09
N LYS A 86 -7.14 -11.69 -6.48
CA LYS A 86 -7.51 -12.50 -7.66
C LYS A 86 -6.85 -11.97 -8.94
N GLU A 87 -6.77 -10.65 -9.12
CA GLU A 87 -6.07 -10.07 -10.27
C GLU A 87 -4.56 -10.36 -10.28
N GLY A 88 -3.91 -10.29 -9.12
CA GLY A 88 -2.46 -10.42 -8.98
C GLY A 88 -1.92 -11.85 -9.05
N LEU A 89 -2.79 -12.85 -8.96
CA LEU A 89 -2.44 -14.26 -9.11
C LEU A 89 -1.88 -14.57 -10.50
N SER A 90 -0.93 -15.52 -10.55
CA SER A 90 -0.45 -16.11 -11.80
C SER A 90 -1.52 -17.01 -12.45
N ALA A 91 -1.42 -17.23 -13.76
CA ALA A 91 -2.32 -18.15 -14.47
C ALA A 91 -2.40 -19.57 -13.86
N PRO A 92 -1.28 -20.23 -13.49
CA PRO A 92 -1.35 -21.55 -12.84
C PRO A 92 -2.05 -21.49 -11.47
N ALA A 93 -1.80 -20.46 -10.67
CA ALA A 93 -2.48 -20.31 -9.38
C ALA A 93 -3.99 -20.08 -9.52
N LYS A 94 -4.42 -19.27 -10.50
CA LYS A 94 -5.85 -19.12 -10.83
C LYS A 94 -6.48 -20.45 -11.19
N LYS A 95 -5.77 -21.28 -11.98
CA LYS A 95 -6.26 -22.60 -12.37
C LYS A 95 -6.40 -23.52 -11.15
N ALA A 96 -5.42 -23.54 -10.26
CA ALA A 96 -5.47 -24.34 -9.02
C ALA A 96 -6.63 -23.91 -8.10
N LEU A 97 -6.91 -22.60 -8.04
CA LEU A 97 -7.99 -22.02 -7.23
C LEU A 97 -9.37 -22.05 -7.90
N THR A 98 -9.51 -22.58 -9.11
CA THR A 98 -10.80 -22.58 -9.84
C THR A 98 -11.92 -23.24 -9.02
N GLY A 99 -11.62 -24.31 -8.30
CA GLY A 99 -12.61 -25.02 -7.46
C GLY A 99 -13.05 -24.26 -6.20
N TRP A 100 -12.28 -23.24 -5.81
CA TRP A 100 -12.51 -22.40 -4.62
C TRP A 100 -12.85 -20.97 -5.01
N TRP A 101 -13.02 -20.67 -6.31
CA TRP A 101 -13.13 -19.31 -6.82
C TRP A 101 -14.33 -18.54 -6.23
N ASP A 102 -15.44 -19.24 -6.06
CA ASP A 102 -16.71 -18.75 -5.50
C ASP A 102 -16.76 -18.78 -3.97
N THR A 103 -15.76 -19.33 -3.28
CA THR A 103 -15.68 -19.34 -1.81
C THR A 103 -14.71 -18.31 -1.25
N LEU A 104 -13.90 -17.68 -2.12
CA LEU A 104 -12.95 -16.64 -1.74
C LEU A 104 -13.68 -15.31 -1.55
N PHE A 105 -14.16 -15.06 -0.33
CA PHE A 105 -14.80 -13.80 0.07
C PHE A 105 -13.95 -12.98 1.05
N SER A 106 -13.01 -13.62 1.72
CA SER A 106 -12.07 -12.98 2.64
C SER A 106 -10.62 -13.31 2.30
N LEU A 107 -9.69 -12.50 2.81
CA LEU A 107 -8.26 -12.76 2.70
C LEU A 107 -7.83 -13.99 3.52
N GLY A 108 -8.62 -14.36 4.54
CA GLY A 108 -8.44 -15.60 5.31
C GLY A 108 -8.71 -16.83 4.46
N ASP A 109 -9.80 -16.81 3.69
CA ASP A 109 -10.17 -17.91 2.78
C ASP A 109 -9.10 -18.14 1.71
N CYS A 110 -8.45 -17.06 1.23
CA CYS A 110 -7.33 -17.16 0.30
C CYS A 110 -6.13 -17.92 0.88
N HIS A 111 -5.82 -17.70 2.16
CA HIS A 111 -4.71 -18.37 2.83
C HIS A 111 -5.04 -19.84 3.10
N GLU A 112 -6.26 -20.13 3.55
CA GLU A 112 -6.70 -21.50 3.84
C GLU A 112 -6.78 -22.35 2.56
N ALA A 113 -7.36 -21.81 1.48
CA ALA A 113 -7.40 -22.49 0.19
C ALA A 113 -6.00 -22.82 -0.35
N TYR A 114 -5.00 -22.00 -0.04
CA TYR A 114 -3.61 -22.27 -0.42
C TYR A 114 -2.97 -23.37 0.43
N GLN A 115 -3.15 -23.36 1.75
CA GLN A 115 -2.64 -24.42 2.63
C GLN A 115 -3.15 -25.81 2.17
N VAL A 116 -4.43 -25.89 1.81
CA VAL A 116 -5.06 -27.12 1.30
C VAL A 116 -4.53 -27.54 -0.08
N LEU A 117 -4.08 -26.60 -0.90
CA LEU A 117 -3.48 -26.89 -2.21
C LEU A 117 -2.00 -27.26 -2.11
N GLY A 118 -1.25 -26.67 -1.18
CA GLY A 118 0.17 -26.98 -0.95
C GLY A 118 0.40 -28.35 -0.33
N ASP A 119 -0.53 -28.84 0.50
CA ASP A 119 -0.47 -30.17 1.13
C ASP A 119 -0.76 -31.33 0.16
N ARG A 120 -1.20 -31.02 -1.07
CA ARG A 120 -1.60 -32.02 -2.08
C ARG A 120 -0.48 -32.46 -3.02
N ASP A 121 0.67 -31.79 -2.96
CA ASP A 121 1.85 -32.05 -3.81
C ASP A 121 3.02 -32.70 -3.03
N GLU A 122 2.80 -33.17 -1.78
CA GLU A 122 3.73 -34.02 -0.99
C GLU A 122 3.19 -35.46 -0.86
#